data_AF-A0A7C5BHJ5-F1
#
_entry.id   AF-A0A7C5BHJ5-F1
#
_cell.length_a   1.000
_cell.length_b   1.000
_cell.length_c   1.000
_cell.angle_alpha   90.00
_cell.angle_beta   90.00
_cell.angle_gamma   90.00
#
_symmetry.space_group_name_H-M   'P 1'
#
loop_
_entity.id
_entity.type
_entity.pdbx_description
1 polymer ?
#
loop_
_entity_poly.entity_id
_entity_poly.type
_entity_poly.pdbx_seq_one_letter_code
_entity_poly.pdbx_strand_id
1 'polypeptide(L)'
;MKSDILITQEIGSFRKPQYLSSVFRKTSGSELTKLKEKATLETLDLFNRAGLDNIGVAGEMYRWEMYEHVAASLEGIEFYGPVRSFDNRYYRKGSVVSQVKRKNSFHDDELSFIMRNATRKIKLPITGPYTMADWSFNEHYRDKRDLALAFADILNEEIRHLYGIWSKSRSDIFEVQIDEPAATTHPSEMDLVVESVNRSIEGITGCEFS
;
A
#
# COMPACT_ATOMS: atom_id res chain seq x y z
N MET A 1 -26.12 20.54 -6.72
CA MET A 1 -25.60 19.24 -6.25
C MET A 1 -24.83 18.64 -7.41
N LYS A 2 -23.53 18.36 -7.24
CA LYS A 2 -22.75 17.61 -8.24
C LYS A 2 -23.37 16.21 -8.26
N SER A 3 -23.79 15.71 -9.41
CA SER A 3 -24.34 14.36 -9.51
C SER A 3 -23.21 13.36 -9.29
N ASP A 4 -23.40 12.36 -8.42
CA ASP A 4 -22.44 11.29 -8.12
C ASP A 4 -22.19 10.31 -9.30
N ILE A 5 -22.45 10.74 -10.54
CA ILE A 5 -22.39 9.90 -11.74
C ILE A 5 -20.94 9.75 -12.24
N LEU A 6 -20.07 10.74 -12.01
CA LEU A 6 -18.66 10.72 -12.41
C LEU A 6 -17.79 11.20 -11.24
N ILE A 7 -17.41 10.27 -10.36
CA ILE A 7 -16.54 10.52 -9.21
C ILE A 7 -15.12 10.82 -9.72
N THR A 8 -14.59 12.01 -9.40
CA THR A 8 -13.20 12.34 -9.68
C THR A 8 -12.30 11.86 -8.55
N GLN A 9 -11.26 11.09 -8.89
CA GLN A 9 -10.34 10.54 -7.92
C GLN A 9 -8.90 10.54 -8.42
N GLU A 10 -7.97 10.42 -7.48
CA GLU A 10 -6.55 10.19 -7.73
C GLU A 10 -6.25 8.67 -7.68
N ILE A 11 -5.14 8.21 -8.28
CA ILE A 11 -4.80 6.77 -8.34
C ILE A 11 -4.13 6.27 -7.06
N GLY A 12 -3.17 7.01 -6.52
CA GLY A 12 -2.47 6.74 -5.26
C GLY A 12 -1.35 7.76 -5.03
N SER A 13 -0.22 7.57 -5.72
CA SER A 13 0.98 8.36 -5.44
C SER A 13 0.94 9.79 -6.00
N PHE A 14 1.48 10.74 -5.23
CA PHE A 14 1.75 12.11 -5.69
C PHE A 14 3.21 12.50 -5.41
N ARG A 15 3.72 13.48 -6.14
CA ARG A 15 5.13 13.88 -6.01
C ARG A 15 5.39 14.44 -4.61
N LYS A 16 6.20 13.70 -3.84
CA LYS A 16 6.68 14.15 -2.52
C LYS A 16 7.44 15.47 -2.64
N PRO A 17 7.13 16.49 -1.81
CA PRO A 17 7.88 17.72 -1.76
C PRO A 17 9.37 17.49 -1.48
N GLN A 18 10.24 18.36 -1.98
CA GLN A 18 11.70 18.20 -1.87
C GLN A 18 12.18 18.08 -0.41
N TYR A 19 11.53 18.79 0.52
CA TYR A 19 11.87 18.74 1.94
C TYR A 19 11.62 17.36 2.56
N LEU A 20 10.70 16.56 2.02
CA LEU A 20 10.43 15.19 2.45
C LEU A 20 11.28 14.21 1.65
N SER A 21 11.31 14.34 0.33
CA SER A 21 11.97 13.37 -0.55
C SER A 21 13.49 13.31 -0.34
N SER A 22 14.13 14.43 0.01
CA SER A 22 15.59 14.51 0.20
C SER A 22 16.08 13.83 1.48
N VAL A 23 15.19 13.62 2.45
CA VAL A 23 15.50 13.06 3.78
C VAL A 23 14.82 11.72 4.06
N PHE A 24 13.86 11.28 3.22
CA PHE A 24 13.03 10.11 3.47
C PHE A 24 13.80 8.85 3.88
N ARG A 25 14.94 8.59 3.22
CA ARG A 25 15.81 7.44 3.50
C ARG A 25 16.95 7.73 4.50
N LYS A 26 17.13 8.99 4.91
CA LYS A 26 18.25 9.46 5.74
C LYS A 26 17.84 9.76 7.18
N THR A 27 16.56 10.01 7.40
CA THR A 27 15.98 10.39 8.69
C THR A 27 14.92 9.37 9.08
N SER A 28 14.67 9.21 10.36
CA SER A 28 13.65 8.32 10.91
C SER A 28 13.02 8.93 12.17
N GLY A 29 11.97 8.28 12.70
CA GLY A 29 11.32 8.71 13.92
C GLY A 29 10.50 10.00 13.74
N SER A 30 10.33 10.74 14.84
CA SER A 30 9.36 11.84 14.93
C SER A 30 9.61 12.99 13.96
N GLU A 31 10.87 13.26 13.60
CA GLU A 31 11.20 14.28 12.60
C GLU A 31 10.65 13.89 11.22
N LEU A 32 10.92 12.65 10.77
CA LEU A 32 10.38 12.17 9.50
C LEU A 32 8.85 12.15 9.52
N THR A 33 8.24 11.72 10.63
CA THR A 33 6.78 11.71 10.80
C THR A 33 6.18 13.10 10.59
N LYS A 34 6.74 14.14 11.22
CA LYS A 34 6.27 15.54 11.04
C LYS A 34 6.35 16.00 9.57
N LEU A 35 7.38 15.59 8.84
CA LEU A 35 7.51 15.93 7.42
C LEU A 35 6.49 15.19 6.54
N LYS A 36 6.21 13.91 6.85
CA LYS A 36 5.15 13.14 6.19
C LYS A 36 3.77 13.76 6.43
N GLU A 37 3.47 14.10 7.69
CA GLU A 37 2.23 14.76 8.10
C GLU A 37 2.05 16.12 7.40
N LYS A 38 3.11 16.95 7.39
CA LYS A 38 3.11 18.24 6.70
C LYS A 38 2.81 18.07 5.20
N ALA A 39 3.52 17.17 4.51
CA ALA A 39 3.32 16.91 3.08
C ALA A 39 1.92 16.37 2.78
N THR A 40 1.38 15.57 3.70
CA THR A 40 0.02 15.04 3.61
C THR A 40 -1.00 16.17 3.68
N LEU A 41 -0.88 17.08 4.64
CA LEU A 41 -1.78 18.25 4.77
C LEU A 41 -1.72 19.17 3.56
N GLU A 42 -0.52 19.45 3.04
CA GLU A 42 -0.32 20.25 1.82
C GLU A 42 -0.99 19.58 0.59
N THR A 43 -0.89 18.26 0.48
CA THR A 43 -1.50 17.49 -0.62
C THR A 43 -3.02 17.41 -0.49
N LEU A 44 -3.54 17.26 0.74
CA LEU A 44 -4.97 17.34 1.04
C LEU A 44 -5.57 18.68 0.62
N ASP A 45 -4.93 19.80 0.97
CA ASP A 45 -5.38 21.13 0.54
C ASP A 45 -5.40 21.26 -0.99
N LEU A 46 -4.35 20.80 -1.65
CA LEU A 46 -4.26 20.79 -3.11
C LEU A 46 -5.40 19.98 -3.75
N PHE A 47 -5.64 18.76 -3.30
CA PHE A 47 -6.70 17.89 -3.85
C PHE A 47 -8.10 18.45 -3.58
N ASN A 48 -8.32 19.05 -2.40
CA ASN A 48 -9.56 19.73 -2.08
C ASN A 48 -9.82 20.93 -3.01
N ARG A 49 -8.80 21.76 -3.26
CA ARG A 49 -8.88 22.90 -4.19
C ARG A 49 -9.05 22.47 -5.63
N ALA A 50 -8.48 21.32 -6.02
CA ALA A 50 -8.67 20.73 -7.35
C ALA A 50 -10.08 20.16 -7.54
N GLY A 51 -10.87 20.01 -6.48
CA GLY A 51 -12.24 19.53 -6.54
C GLY A 51 -12.36 18.02 -6.75
N LEU A 52 -11.37 17.23 -6.30
CA LEU A 52 -11.45 15.77 -6.28
C LEU A 52 -12.55 15.31 -5.30
N ASP A 53 -13.31 14.29 -5.69
CA ASP A 53 -14.37 13.71 -4.86
C ASP A 53 -13.82 12.65 -3.90
N ASN A 54 -12.89 11.82 -4.37
CA ASN A 54 -12.07 10.90 -3.55
C ASN A 54 -10.61 11.36 -3.60
N ILE A 55 -10.03 11.59 -2.42
CA ILE A 55 -8.68 12.16 -2.24
C ILE A 55 -7.63 11.10 -1.91
N GLY A 56 -8.02 9.82 -1.86
CA GLY A 56 -7.15 8.71 -1.50
C GLY A 56 -6.47 8.91 -0.15
N VAL A 57 -5.24 8.42 -0.04
CA VAL A 57 -4.34 8.68 1.10
C VAL A 57 -3.45 9.89 0.86
N ALA A 58 -3.92 10.85 0.07
CA ALA A 58 -3.25 12.12 -0.22
C ALA A 58 -1.81 11.94 -0.73
N GLY A 59 -1.62 11.08 -1.73
CA GLY A 59 -0.34 10.97 -2.44
C GLY A 59 0.68 10.00 -1.85
N GLU A 60 0.28 9.13 -0.92
CA GLU A 60 1.13 8.10 -0.31
C GLU A 60 2.41 8.68 0.32
N MET A 61 2.27 9.79 1.06
CA MET A 61 3.40 10.53 1.61
C MET A 61 4.20 9.71 2.64
N TYR A 62 3.61 8.64 3.18
CA TYR A 62 4.25 7.78 4.18
C TYR A 62 5.17 6.72 3.60
N ARG A 63 5.16 6.53 2.28
CA ARG A 63 5.74 5.38 1.57
C ARG A 63 6.78 5.83 0.57
N TRP A 64 7.95 5.21 0.51
CA TRP A 64 8.93 5.54 -0.54
C TRP A 64 8.66 4.78 -1.84
N GLU A 65 8.36 3.50 -1.70
CA GLU A 65 8.19 2.53 -2.77
C GLU A 65 7.17 1.49 -2.26
N MET A 66 6.27 1.04 -3.13
CA MET A 66 5.05 0.31 -2.76
C MET A 66 5.35 -1.08 -2.20
N TYR A 67 6.37 -1.78 -2.72
CA TYR A 67 6.80 -3.08 -2.22
C TYR A 67 7.65 -2.95 -0.96
N GLU A 68 8.66 -2.08 -0.97
CA GLU A 68 9.57 -1.89 0.17
C GLU A 68 8.79 -1.48 1.43
N HIS A 69 7.75 -0.66 1.28
CA HIS A 69 6.90 -0.22 2.39
C HIS A 69 6.21 -1.39 3.13
N VAL A 70 5.64 -2.33 2.36
CA VAL A 70 5.01 -3.53 2.92
C VAL A 70 6.08 -4.49 3.44
N ALA A 71 7.05 -4.85 2.59
CA ALA A 71 8.08 -5.85 2.90
C ALA A 71 8.94 -5.48 4.13
N ALA A 72 9.23 -4.20 4.35
CA ALA A 72 10.00 -3.74 5.52
C ALA A 72 9.26 -3.88 6.85
N SER A 73 7.93 -4.09 6.82
CA SER A 73 7.09 -4.26 8.01
C SER A 73 6.79 -5.72 8.36
N LEU A 74 7.28 -6.65 7.54
CA LEU A 74 7.05 -8.09 7.70
C LEU A 74 8.26 -8.78 8.32
N GLU A 75 8.00 -9.81 9.12
CA GLU A 75 8.99 -10.79 9.51
C GLU A 75 9.20 -11.80 8.38
N GLY A 76 10.36 -12.46 8.38
CA GLY A 76 10.70 -13.49 7.39
C GLY A 76 11.29 -12.96 6.09
N ILE A 77 11.47 -11.63 5.97
CA ILE A 77 12.07 -10.97 4.81
C ILE A 77 13.40 -10.31 5.19
N GLU A 78 14.46 -10.62 4.46
CA GLU A 78 15.77 -9.99 4.60
C GLU A 78 16.14 -9.17 3.36
N PHE A 79 16.74 -7.99 3.57
CA PHE A 79 17.24 -7.14 2.48
C PHE A 79 18.76 -7.17 2.43
N TYR A 80 19.32 -7.89 1.45
CA TYR A 80 20.78 -8.02 1.30
C TYR A 80 21.47 -6.85 0.59
N GLY A 81 20.69 -5.93 0.01
CA GLY A 81 21.23 -4.76 -0.66
C GLY A 81 20.39 -4.32 -1.87
N PRO A 82 20.89 -3.34 -2.63
CA PRO A 82 20.22 -2.88 -3.83
C PRO A 82 20.31 -3.92 -4.96
N VAL A 83 19.18 -4.18 -5.62
CA VAL A 83 19.09 -4.98 -6.84
C VAL A 83 18.84 -4.08 -8.02
N ARG A 84 19.61 -4.25 -9.09
CA ARG A 84 19.48 -3.48 -10.32
C ARG A 84 18.18 -3.88 -11.03
N SER A 85 17.35 -2.89 -11.38
CA SER A 85 16.11 -3.11 -12.14
C SER A 85 16.30 -2.78 -13.61
N PHE A 86 16.56 -1.51 -13.92
CA PHE A 86 16.74 -1.02 -15.29
C PHE A 86 17.71 0.17 -15.29
N ASP A 87 18.59 0.25 -16.30
CA ASP A 87 19.68 1.24 -16.36
C ASP A 87 20.44 1.33 -15.03
N ASN A 88 20.64 2.52 -14.48
CA ASN A 88 21.27 2.73 -13.17
C ASN A 88 20.25 2.90 -12.05
N ARG A 89 19.05 2.32 -12.20
CA ARG A 89 18.04 2.28 -11.14
C ARG A 89 18.12 0.97 -10.35
N TYR A 90 18.06 1.14 -9.04
CA TYR A 90 18.13 0.06 -8.07
C TYR A 90 16.95 0.16 -7.12
N TYR A 91 16.49 -0.99 -6.66
CA TYR A 91 15.44 -1.10 -5.64
C TYR A 91 15.83 -2.14 -4.59
N ARG A 92 15.16 -2.10 -3.44
CA ARG A 92 15.40 -3.03 -2.34
C ARG A 92 14.43 -4.19 -2.48
N LYS A 93 14.85 -5.21 -3.22
CA LYS A 93 14.16 -6.50 -3.30
C LYS A 93 14.49 -7.33 -2.06
N GLY A 94 13.47 -7.82 -1.36
CA GLY A 94 13.64 -8.66 -0.18
C GLY A 94 13.76 -10.14 -0.57
N SER A 95 14.47 -10.91 0.24
CA SER A 95 14.46 -12.37 0.19
C SER A 95 13.61 -12.95 1.31
N VAL A 96 12.69 -13.84 0.96
CA VAL A 96 11.82 -14.55 1.90
C VAL A 96 12.56 -15.78 2.40
N VAL A 97 13.23 -15.63 3.55
CA VAL A 97 14.12 -16.64 4.15
C VAL A 97 13.41 -17.51 5.19
N SER A 98 12.25 -17.07 5.67
CA SER A 98 11.38 -17.86 6.55
C SER A 98 9.91 -17.47 6.36
N GLN A 99 9.01 -18.07 7.13
CA GLN A 99 7.58 -17.79 7.05
C GLN A 99 7.31 -16.29 7.23
N VAL A 100 6.65 -15.68 6.23
CA VAL A 100 6.23 -14.28 6.32
C VAL A 100 5.16 -14.10 7.39
N LYS A 101 5.34 -13.09 8.25
CA LYS A 101 4.38 -12.74 9.30
C LYS A 101 4.27 -11.23 9.43
N ARG A 102 3.05 -10.76 9.73
CA ARG A 102 2.81 -9.35 10.02
C ARG A 102 3.31 -9.07 11.43
N LYS A 103 4.29 -8.17 11.57
CA LYS A 103 4.77 -7.74 12.89
C LYS A 103 3.87 -6.67 13.49
N ASN A 104 3.56 -5.67 12.67
CA ASN A 104 2.68 -4.56 12.94
C ASN A 104 1.93 -4.22 11.65
N SER A 105 0.83 -3.47 11.78
CA SER A 105 0.19 -2.85 10.63
C SER A 105 1.17 -1.91 9.92
N PHE A 106 1.15 -1.94 8.59
CA PHE A 106 2.00 -1.12 7.74
C PHE A 106 1.27 0.12 7.22
N HIS A 107 -0.03 0.27 7.45
CA HIS A 107 -0.81 1.47 7.09
C HIS A 107 -1.46 2.21 8.27
N ASP A 108 -1.28 1.77 9.52
CA ASP A 108 -1.93 2.39 10.69
C ASP A 108 -1.65 3.90 10.81
N ASP A 109 -0.39 4.32 10.73
CA ASP A 109 0.00 5.72 10.91
C ASP A 109 -0.59 6.61 9.80
N GLU A 110 -0.51 6.15 8.56
CA GLU A 110 -1.00 6.87 7.39
C GLU A 110 -2.53 6.98 7.43
N LEU A 111 -3.23 5.86 7.63
CA LEU A 111 -4.68 5.82 7.67
C LEU A 111 -5.21 6.65 8.84
N SER A 112 -4.62 6.52 10.03
CA SER A 112 -5.01 7.28 11.23
C SER A 112 -4.79 8.78 11.05
N PHE A 113 -3.72 9.19 10.38
CA PHE A 113 -3.50 10.61 10.09
C PHE A 113 -4.49 11.13 9.05
N ILE A 114 -4.73 10.40 7.96
CA ILE A 114 -5.68 10.79 6.92
C ILE A 114 -7.11 10.88 7.48
N MET A 115 -7.59 9.88 8.22
CA MET A 115 -8.95 9.89 8.78
C MET A 115 -9.22 11.09 9.69
N ARG A 116 -8.20 11.60 10.39
CA ARG A 116 -8.32 12.78 11.28
C ARG A 116 -8.39 14.11 10.53
N ASN A 117 -7.87 14.18 9.30
CA ASN A 117 -7.68 15.45 8.58
C ASN A 117 -8.48 15.54 7.27
N ALA A 118 -8.90 14.41 6.71
CA ALA A 118 -9.64 14.35 5.45
C ALA A 118 -11.16 14.41 5.68
N THR A 119 -11.83 15.33 5.01
CA THR A 119 -13.30 15.44 5.02
C THR A 119 -13.98 14.76 3.84
N ARG A 120 -13.22 14.40 2.80
CA ARG A 120 -13.71 13.71 1.59
C ARG A 120 -13.52 12.19 1.70
N LYS A 121 -13.98 11.46 0.68
CA LYS A 121 -13.79 10.01 0.58
C LYS A 121 -12.30 9.69 0.51
N ILE A 122 -11.92 8.57 1.12
CA ILE A 122 -10.56 8.05 1.14
C ILE A 122 -10.59 6.68 0.46
N LYS A 123 -9.54 6.39 -0.29
CA LYS A 123 -9.20 5.09 -0.84
C LYS A 123 -7.79 4.75 -0.40
N LEU A 124 -7.59 3.53 0.09
CA LEU A 124 -6.29 3.04 0.53
C LEU A 124 -5.68 2.12 -0.53
N PRO A 125 -4.63 2.54 -1.25
CA PRO A 125 -3.87 1.65 -2.11
C PRO A 125 -3.01 0.69 -1.28
N ILE A 126 -3.00 -0.58 -1.64
CA ILE A 126 -2.16 -1.63 -1.03
C ILE A 126 -1.55 -2.45 -2.17
N THR A 127 -0.23 -2.70 -2.09
CA THR A 127 0.46 -3.59 -3.04
C THR A 127 -0.10 -5.01 -2.94
N GLY A 128 -0.59 -5.55 -4.06
CA GLY A 128 -1.24 -6.85 -4.12
C GLY A 128 -0.31 -8.04 -3.87
N PRO A 129 -0.90 -9.19 -3.48
CA PRO A 129 -0.14 -10.35 -3.03
C PRO A 129 0.71 -11.01 -4.12
N TYR A 130 0.27 -10.99 -5.37
CA TYR A 130 1.06 -11.54 -6.48
C TYR A 130 2.30 -10.67 -6.74
N THR A 131 2.15 -9.35 -6.76
CA THR A 131 3.27 -8.40 -6.91
C THR A 131 4.26 -8.55 -5.76
N MET A 132 3.77 -8.72 -4.52
CA MET A 132 4.64 -9.01 -3.38
C MET A 132 5.47 -10.29 -3.59
N ALA A 133 4.88 -11.35 -4.15
CA ALA A 133 5.59 -12.59 -4.47
C ALA A 133 6.59 -12.41 -5.62
N ASP A 134 6.16 -11.81 -6.74
CA ASP A 134 6.98 -11.59 -7.93
C ASP A 134 8.21 -10.71 -7.65
N TRP A 135 8.01 -9.68 -6.83
CA TRP A 135 9.06 -8.75 -6.45
C TRP A 135 9.86 -9.20 -5.22
N SER A 136 9.68 -10.43 -4.75
CA SER A 136 10.54 -11.05 -3.73
C SER A 136 11.43 -12.14 -4.31
N PHE A 137 12.56 -12.44 -3.67
CA PHE A 137 13.23 -13.73 -3.84
C PHE A 137 12.58 -14.74 -2.89
N ASN A 138 12.35 -15.96 -3.36
CA ASN A 138 11.74 -17.00 -2.56
C ASN A 138 12.79 -18.05 -2.18
N GLU A 139 13.21 -18.06 -0.91
CA GLU A 139 14.16 -19.04 -0.36
C GLU A 139 13.49 -20.02 0.64
N HIS A 140 12.22 -19.77 0.99
CA HIS A 140 11.51 -20.53 2.03
C HIS A 140 10.35 -21.38 1.52
N TYR A 141 9.48 -20.82 0.69
CA TYR A 141 8.28 -21.51 0.22
C TYR A 141 8.62 -22.43 -0.96
N ARG A 142 7.87 -23.53 -1.11
CA ARG A 142 8.10 -24.53 -2.16
C ARG A 142 8.08 -23.91 -3.56
N ASP A 143 7.14 -23.01 -3.80
CA ASP A 143 6.91 -22.39 -5.08
C ASP A 143 6.32 -20.98 -4.92
N LYS A 144 6.20 -20.27 -6.05
CA LYS A 144 5.66 -18.90 -6.10
C LYS A 144 4.20 -18.84 -5.66
N ARG A 145 3.43 -19.90 -5.91
CA ARG A 145 2.02 -19.96 -5.52
C ARG A 145 1.89 -19.97 -4.01
N ASP A 146 2.61 -20.84 -3.33
CA ASP A 146 2.61 -20.91 -1.87
C ASP A 146 3.04 -19.57 -1.25
N LEU A 147 4.02 -18.88 -1.84
CA LEU A 147 4.43 -17.54 -1.42
C LEU A 147 3.35 -16.47 -1.65
N ALA A 148 2.72 -16.43 -2.83
CA ALA A 148 1.67 -15.46 -3.16
C ALA A 148 0.45 -15.63 -2.25
N LEU A 149 0.06 -16.87 -1.94
CA LEU A 149 -1.03 -17.14 -1.00
C LEU A 149 -0.67 -16.76 0.44
N ALA A 150 0.60 -16.91 0.85
CA ALA A 150 1.06 -16.41 2.14
C ALA A 150 0.99 -14.87 2.23
N PHE A 151 1.36 -14.15 1.17
CA PHE A 151 1.16 -12.69 1.13
C PHE A 151 -0.32 -12.31 1.08
N ALA A 152 -1.18 -13.10 0.41
CA ALA A 152 -2.61 -12.88 0.41
C ALA A 152 -3.19 -12.96 1.83
N ASP A 153 -2.76 -13.93 2.63
CA ASP A 153 -3.19 -14.05 4.04
C ASP A 153 -2.74 -12.84 4.88
N ILE A 154 -1.52 -12.32 4.66
CA ILE A 154 -1.01 -11.11 5.32
C ILE A 154 -1.84 -9.88 4.96
N LEU A 155 -2.18 -9.71 3.68
CA LEU A 155 -3.03 -8.61 3.22
C LEU A 155 -4.44 -8.72 3.79
N ASN A 156 -5.02 -9.92 3.85
CA ASN A 156 -6.34 -10.14 4.44
C ASN A 156 -6.34 -9.71 5.92
N GLU A 157 -5.33 -10.10 6.67
CA GLU A 157 -5.15 -9.70 8.07
C GLU A 157 -5.04 -8.18 8.21
N GLU A 158 -4.24 -7.53 7.36
CA GLU A 158 -4.06 -6.07 7.35
C GLU A 158 -5.39 -5.36 7.05
N ILE A 159 -6.09 -5.74 5.99
CA ILE A 159 -7.34 -5.08 5.58
C ILE A 159 -8.40 -5.22 6.67
N ARG A 160 -8.52 -6.39 7.32
CA ARG A 160 -9.44 -6.59 8.45
C ARG A 160 -9.11 -5.68 9.62
N HIS A 161 -7.83 -5.58 9.96
CA HIS A 161 -7.34 -4.70 11.03
C HIS A 161 -7.68 -3.23 10.73
N LEU A 162 -7.34 -2.75 9.55
CA LEU A 162 -7.59 -1.37 9.12
C LEU A 162 -9.09 -1.07 9.04
N TYR A 163 -9.90 -1.99 8.52
CA TYR A 163 -11.36 -1.85 8.51
C TYR A 163 -11.92 -1.73 9.93
N GLY A 164 -11.41 -2.51 10.88
CA GLY A 164 -11.82 -2.43 12.29
C GLY A 164 -11.49 -1.10 12.97
N ILE A 165 -10.49 -0.36 12.48
CA ILE A 165 -10.19 1.02 12.92
C ILE A 165 -11.10 2.01 12.17
N TRP A 166 -11.23 1.84 10.87
CA TRP A 166 -12.06 2.67 9.99
C TRP A 166 -13.51 2.73 10.46
N SER A 167 -14.13 1.56 10.68
CA SER A 167 -15.55 1.43 11.01
C SER A 167 -15.94 2.07 12.35
N LYS A 168 -14.95 2.40 13.20
CA LYS A 168 -15.15 3.12 14.48
C LYS A 168 -15.05 4.64 14.31
N SER A 169 -14.37 5.10 13.27
CA SER A 169 -13.98 6.50 13.08
C SER A 169 -14.75 7.18 11.96
N ARG A 170 -15.27 6.40 11.00
CA ARG A 170 -15.88 6.88 9.77
C ARG A 170 -17.12 6.05 9.41
N SER A 171 -18.08 6.72 8.77
CA SER A 171 -19.36 6.12 8.37
C SER A 171 -19.50 5.95 6.85
N ASP A 172 -18.56 6.47 6.07
CA ASP A 172 -18.44 6.21 4.64
C ASP A 172 -17.78 4.85 4.36
N ILE A 173 -17.95 4.38 3.12
CA ILE A 173 -17.41 3.10 2.64
C ILE A 173 -15.87 3.12 2.76
N PHE A 174 -15.31 2.03 3.26
CA PHE A 174 -13.86 1.83 3.25
C PHE A 174 -13.43 1.26 1.90
N GLU A 175 -12.85 2.10 1.04
CA GLU A 175 -12.36 1.69 -0.27
C GLU A 175 -10.89 1.26 -0.18
N VAL A 176 -10.56 0.06 -0.66
CA VAL A 176 -9.21 -0.50 -0.70
C VAL A 176 -8.87 -0.83 -2.15
N GLN A 177 -7.82 -0.23 -2.68
CA GLN A 177 -7.31 -0.51 -4.03
C GLN A 177 -6.18 -1.53 -3.93
N ILE A 178 -6.28 -2.64 -4.65
CA ILE A 178 -5.24 -3.68 -4.69
C ILE A 178 -4.41 -3.50 -5.97
N ASP A 179 -3.20 -2.98 -5.81
CA ASP A 179 -2.33 -2.67 -6.94
C ASP A 179 -1.47 -3.88 -7.32
N GLU A 180 -1.72 -4.44 -8.51
CA GLU A 180 -0.98 -5.59 -9.07
C GLU A 180 -0.18 -5.23 -10.34
N PRO A 181 0.82 -4.32 -10.27
CA PRO A 181 1.61 -3.95 -11.44
C PRO A 181 2.39 -5.11 -12.05
N ALA A 182 2.70 -6.17 -11.29
CA ALA A 182 3.39 -7.34 -11.80
C ALA A 182 2.47 -8.33 -12.57
N ALA A 183 1.14 -8.18 -12.49
CA ALA A 183 0.20 -9.17 -13.03
C ALA A 183 0.39 -9.48 -14.51
N THR A 184 0.85 -8.50 -15.29
CA THR A 184 1.05 -8.66 -16.75
C THR A 184 2.48 -9.08 -17.13
N THR A 185 3.41 -9.13 -16.17
CA THR A 185 4.80 -9.54 -16.41
C THR A 185 4.90 -11.00 -16.85
N HIS A 186 4.04 -11.86 -16.30
CA HIS A 186 3.98 -13.29 -16.61
C HIS A 186 2.54 -13.69 -16.98
N PRO A 187 2.12 -13.51 -18.26
CA PRO A 187 0.75 -13.79 -18.67
C PRO A 187 0.26 -15.22 -18.40
N SER A 188 1.18 -16.20 -18.33
CA SER A 188 0.89 -17.59 -17.99
C SER A 188 0.51 -17.82 -16.52
N GLU A 189 0.72 -16.82 -15.65
CA GLU A 189 0.47 -16.90 -14.20
C GLU A 189 -0.82 -16.17 -13.78
N MET A 190 -1.68 -15.79 -14.74
CA MET A 190 -2.90 -15.02 -14.44
C MET A 190 -3.84 -15.74 -13.47
N ASP A 191 -3.93 -17.07 -13.52
CA ASP A 191 -4.71 -17.84 -12.56
C ASP A 191 -4.22 -17.64 -11.12
N LEU A 192 -2.91 -17.49 -10.93
CA LEU A 192 -2.31 -17.20 -9.62
C LEU A 192 -2.59 -15.76 -9.17
N VAL A 193 -2.59 -14.79 -10.09
CA VAL A 193 -3.01 -13.42 -9.79
C VAL A 193 -4.44 -13.41 -9.25
N VAL A 194 -5.36 -14.03 -9.98
CA VAL A 194 -6.78 -14.11 -9.59
C VAL A 194 -6.94 -14.83 -8.26
N GLU A 195 -6.28 -15.96 -8.09
CA GLU A 195 -6.35 -16.74 -6.86
C GLU A 195 -5.86 -15.96 -5.64
N SER A 196 -4.68 -15.33 -5.74
CA SER A 196 -4.08 -14.60 -4.63
C SER A 196 -4.86 -13.34 -4.28
N VAL A 197 -5.37 -12.58 -5.25
CA VAL A 197 -6.24 -11.41 -5.02
C VAL A 197 -7.57 -11.81 -4.38
N ASN A 198 -8.23 -12.88 -4.86
CA ASN A 198 -9.47 -13.36 -4.25
C ASN A 198 -9.25 -13.80 -2.80
N ARG A 199 -8.14 -14.47 -2.52
CA ARG A 199 -7.77 -14.89 -1.16
C ARG A 199 -7.48 -13.69 -0.25
N SER A 200 -6.86 -12.64 -0.75
CA SER A 200 -6.52 -11.46 0.08
C SER A 200 -7.76 -10.69 0.56
N ILE A 201 -8.90 -10.81 -0.13
CA ILE A 201 -10.16 -10.17 0.26
C ILE A 201 -11.20 -11.15 0.84
N GLU A 202 -10.86 -12.44 0.92
CA GLU A 202 -11.79 -13.48 1.31
C GLU A 202 -12.43 -13.21 2.69
N GLY A 203 -13.76 -13.27 2.73
CA GLY A 203 -14.55 -13.09 3.94
C GLY A 203 -14.52 -11.68 4.55
N ILE A 204 -14.02 -10.68 3.83
CA ILE A 204 -14.08 -9.27 4.24
C ILE A 204 -15.39 -8.67 3.74
N THR A 205 -16.19 -8.15 4.66
CA THR A 205 -17.48 -7.51 4.36
C THR A 205 -17.48 -6.06 4.84
N GLY A 206 -18.06 -5.15 4.08
CA GLY A 206 -18.14 -3.72 4.43
C GLY A 206 -17.02 -2.85 3.86
N CYS A 207 -16.15 -3.44 3.04
CA CYS A 207 -15.19 -2.73 2.20
C CYS A 207 -15.64 -2.75 0.73
N GLU A 208 -15.21 -1.76 -0.03
CA GLU A 208 -15.23 -1.77 -1.49
C GLU A 208 -13.79 -2.00 -1.99
N PHE A 209 -13.64 -2.82 -3.02
CA PHE A 209 -12.33 -3.17 -3.58
C PHE A 209 -12.23 -2.70 -5.02
N SER A 210 -11.07 -2.14 -5.38
CA SER A 210 -10.71 -1.74 -6.75
C SER A 210 -9.37 -2.30 -7.20
#